data_AF-A0A0L1JDU1-F1
#
_entry.id   AF-A0A0L1JDU1-F1
#
_cell.length_a   1.000
_cell.length_b   1.000
_cell.length_c   1.000
_cell.angle_alpha   90.00
_cell.angle_beta   90.00
_cell.angle_gamma   90.00
#
_symmetry.space_group_name_H-M   'P 1'
#
loop_
_entity.id
_entity.type
_entity.pdbx_description
1 polymer ?
#
loop_
_entity_poly.entity_id
_entity_poly.type
_entity_poly.pdbx_seq_one_letter_code
_entity_poly.pdbx_strand_id
1 'polypeptide(L)'
;MKQRLVYMHQRAADGTLSVTDQLLRHALAEPRYATNEKFYMGGCGCFGTPREYSKILAMLLNNGTWPKTNAQILKSETVQQMLTDQIPQYPIYHNDYCQSAKPTLANSCPIIPKPRNSTDGWGLTFMLSHEKSETAREACSASWEGLANLYWFADRVNGIATIFATQILPYGDLEAVKLFQAIEKEVYASCGLTTG
;
A
#
# COMPACT_ATOMS: atom_id res chain seq x y z
N MET A 1 -0.18 -15.38 16.43
CA MET A 1 0.13 -14.03 15.89
C MET A 1 1.13 -13.29 16.77
N LYS A 2 0.86 -13.08 18.08
CA LYS A 2 1.77 -12.36 19.00
C LYS A 2 3.24 -12.84 18.98
N GLN A 3 3.46 -14.17 18.97
CA GLN A 3 4.82 -14.75 18.89
C GLN A 3 5.55 -14.53 17.55
N ARG A 4 4.82 -14.17 16.48
CA ARG A 4 5.36 -13.90 15.14
C ARG A 4 5.34 -12.41 14.81
N LEU A 5 5.11 -11.55 15.81
CA LEU A 5 5.10 -10.11 15.62
C LEU A 5 6.54 -9.64 15.39
N VAL A 6 6.73 -8.95 14.27
CA VAL A 6 8.02 -8.35 13.92
C VAL A 6 8.15 -6.97 14.56
N TYR A 7 9.38 -6.61 14.92
CA TYR A 7 9.70 -5.25 15.35
C TYR A 7 9.68 -4.28 14.17
N MET A 8 9.61 -2.99 14.49
CA MET A 8 9.82 -1.92 13.52
C MET A 8 11.28 -1.45 13.57
N HIS A 9 11.69 -0.74 12.53
CA HIS A 9 12.99 -0.12 12.42
C HIS A 9 12.80 1.37 12.17
N GLN A 10 13.62 2.20 12.80
CA GLN A 10 13.72 3.63 12.53
C GLN A 10 14.98 3.88 11.74
N ARG A 11 14.87 4.48 10.56
CA ARG A 11 16.00 5.02 9.81
C ARG A 11 16.36 6.40 10.34
N ALA A 12 17.63 6.55 10.69
CA ALA A 12 18.21 7.84 11.06
C ALA A 12 18.69 8.61 9.80
N ALA A 13 18.98 9.90 9.96
CA ALA A 13 19.43 10.75 8.86
C ALA A 13 20.76 10.31 8.22
N ASP A 14 21.60 9.59 8.96
CA ASP A 14 22.85 8.98 8.47
C ASP A 14 22.63 7.65 7.73
N GLY A 15 21.37 7.21 7.59
CA GLY A 15 20.97 5.98 6.92
C GLY A 15 20.96 4.73 7.80
N THR A 16 21.45 4.81 9.04
CA THR A 16 21.48 3.68 9.98
C THR A 16 20.06 3.26 10.39
N LEU A 17 19.87 1.96 10.62
CA LEU A 17 18.60 1.40 11.11
C LEU A 17 18.74 1.01 12.58
N SER A 18 17.82 1.47 13.41
CA SER A 18 17.70 1.05 14.80
C SER A 18 16.35 0.37 15.04
N VAL A 19 16.31 -0.65 15.89
CA VAL A 19 15.07 -1.36 16.22
C VAL A 19 14.20 -0.46 17.12
N THR A 20 12.91 -0.40 16.81
CA THR A 20 11.89 0.28 17.61
C THR A 20 10.67 -0.62 17.83
N ASP A 21 9.88 -0.30 18.84
CA ASP A 21 8.69 -1.09 19.16
C ASP A 21 7.59 -0.90 18.11
N GLN A 22 6.69 -1.87 17.99
CA GLN A 22 5.61 -1.80 17.01
C GLN A 22 4.56 -0.75 17.45
N LEU A 23 4.22 0.19 16.57
CA LEU A 23 3.36 1.36 16.89
C LEU A 23 1.98 1.01 17.50
N LEU A 24 1.45 -0.16 17.15
CA LEU A 24 0.14 -0.67 17.56
C LEU A 24 0.26 -1.86 18.54
N ARG A 25 1.44 -2.06 19.14
CA ARG A 25 1.68 -3.15 20.09
C ARG A 25 0.71 -3.12 21.25
N HIS A 26 0.23 -1.95 21.65
CA HIS A 26 -0.76 -1.81 22.72
C HIS A 26 -2.02 -2.66 22.43
N ALA A 27 -2.49 -2.72 21.18
CA ALA A 27 -3.64 -3.55 20.80
C ALA A 27 -3.36 -5.07 20.89
N LEU A 28 -2.08 -5.46 20.96
CA LEU A 28 -1.63 -6.85 21.07
C LEU A 28 -1.13 -7.21 22.48
N ALA A 29 -0.83 -6.21 23.32
CA ALA A 29 -0.41 -6.40 24.69
C ALA A 29 -1.60 -6.78 25.57
N GLU A 30 -1.34 -7.50 26.67
CA GLU A 30 -2.36 -7.68 27.69
C GLU A 30 -2.66 -6.31 28.33
N PRO A 31 -3.95 -5.92 28.45
CA PRO A 31 -4.30 -4.62 28.99
C PRO A 31 -3.78 -4.47 30.42
N ARG A 32 -3.08 -3.35 30.70
CA ARG A 32 -2.61 -3.02 32.07
C ARG A 32 -3.76 -2.62 32.99
N TYR A 33 -4.91 -2.23 32.44
CA TYR A 33 -6.10 -1.83 33.17
C TYR A 33 -7.28 -2.68 32.71
N ALA A 34 -8.08 -3.17 33.67
CA ALA A 34 -9.08 -4.21 33.48
C ALA A 34 -10.38 -3.75 32.79
N THR A 35 -10.30 -2.91 31.76
CA THR A 35 -11.45 -2.78 30.85
C THR A 35 -11.27 -3.81 29.74
N ASN A 36 -12.14 -4.83 29.72
CA ASN A 36 -12.17 -5.83 28.64
C ASN A 36 -12.62 -5.25 27.27
N GLU A 37 -12.59 -3.92 27.12
CA GLU A 37 -13.05 -3.20 25.94
C GLU A 37 -11.96 -3.20 24.87
N LYS A 38 -12.28 -3.80 23.71
CA LYS A 38 -11.40 -3.85 22.55
C LYS A 38 -11.83 -2.79 21.55
N PHE A 39 -10.90 -1.92 21.17
CA PHE A 39 -11.12 -0.94 20.10
C PHE A 39 -10.50 -1.44 18.79
N TYR A 40 -11.33 -1.63 17.76
CA TYR A 40 -10.90 -2.12 16.45
C TYR A 40 -10.74 -0.95 15.46
N MET A 41 -9.49 -0.58 15.17
CA MET A 41 -9.17 0.52 14.26
C MET A 41 -9.23 0.06 12.79
N GLY A 42 -10.37 0.23 12.12
CA GLY A 42 -10.53 -0.21 10.72
C GLY A 42 -9.55 0.43 9.71
N GLY A 43 -9.01 1.61 10.01
CA GLY A 43 -8.08 2.31 9.12
C GLY A 43 -6.61 1.87 9.22
N CYS A 44 -6.18 1.29 10.35
CA CYS A 44 -4.77 0.96 10.57
C CYS A 44 -4.49 -0.21 11.53
N GLY A 45 -5.51 -0.86 12.10
CA GLY A 45 -5.39 -1.83 13.20
C GLY A 45 -5.20 -3.29 12.79
N CYS A 46 -5.12 -3.59 11.49
CA CYS A 46 -5.02 -4.95 11.00
C CYS A 46 -3.58 -5.48 11.06
N PHE A 47 -3.43 -6.75 11.46
CA PHE A 47 -2.17 -7.49 11.42
C PHE A 47 -2.30 -8.69 10.50
N GLY A 48 -1.26 -8.95 9.70
CA GLY A 48 -1.23 -10.07 8.78
C GLY A 48 0.14 -10.24 8.16
N THR A 49 0.26 -11.19 7.25
CA THR A 49 1.47 -11.39 6.43
C THR A 49 1.26 -10.86 5.01
N PRO A 50 2.32 -10.47 4.28
CA PRO A 50 2.21 -10.10 2.87
C PRO A 50 1.55 -11.21 2.03
N ARG A 51 1.81 -12.48 2.36
CA ARG A 51 1.18 -13.66 1.73
C ARG A 51 -0.33 -13.73 1.96
N GLU A 52 -0.83 -13.27 3.11
CA GLU A 52 -2.27 -13.21 3.36
C GLU A 52 -2.89 -12.00 2.66
N TYR A 53 -2.19 -10.85 2.66
CA TYR A 53 -2.64 -9.66 1.94
C TYR A 53 -2.73 -9.88 0.43
N SER A 54 -1.79 -10.65 -0.15
CA SER A 54 -1.85 -11.00 -1.57
C SER A 54 -3.11 -11.79 -1.94
N LYS A 55 -3.79 -12.43 -0.97
CA LYS A 55 -5.08 -13.07 -1.23
C LYS A 55 -6.20 -12.06 -1.47
N ILE A 56 -6.17 -10.92 -0.78
CA ILE A 56 -7.09 -9.81 -0.99
C ILE A 56 -6.87 -9.24 -2.40
N LEU A 57 -5.62 -9.02 -2.78
CA LEU A 57 -5.27 -8.54 -4.11
C LEU A 57 -5.72 -9.50 -5.21
N ALA A 58 -5.48 -10.80 -5.06
CA ALA A 58 -5.95 -11.79 -6.01
C ALA A 58 -7.48 -11.84 -6.10
N MET A 59 -8.21 -11.60 -5.01
CA MET A 59 -9.67 -11.47 -5.02
C MET A 59 -10.12 -10.23 -5.81
N LEU A 60 -9.44 -9.08 -5.65
CA LEU A 60 -9.71 -7.87 -6.43
C LEU A 60 -9.45 -8.08 -7.93
N LEU A 61 -8.34 -8.74 -8.29
CA LEU A 61 -8.07 -9.11 -9.68
C LEU A 61 -9.17 -10.02 -10.24
N ASN A 62 -9.67 -10.95 -9.42
CA ASN A 62 -10.64 -11.97 -9.80
C ASN A 62 -12.11 -11.60 -9.49
N ASN A 63 -12.47 -10.33 -9.73
CA ASN A 63 -13.84 -9.82 -9.67
C ASN A 63 -14.61 -10.14 -8.38
N GLY A 64 -13.94 -10.11 -7.23
CA GLY A 64 -14.61 -10.30 -5.94
C GLY A 64 -14.58 -11.73 -5.41
N THR A 65 -13.95 -12.67 -6.13
CA THR A 65 -13.95 -14.09 -5.77
C THR A 65 -12.54 -14.62 -5.51
N TRP A 66 -12.39 -15.55 -4.57
CA TRP A 66 -11.10 -16.19 -4.32
C TRP A 66 -10.79 -17.25 -5.40
N PRO A 67 -9.71 -17.11 -6.20
CA PRO A 67 -9.47 -17.94 -7.38
C PRO A 67 -9.30 -19.44 -7.11
N LYS A 68 -8.92 -19.87 -5.90
CA LYS A 68 -8.73 -21.31 -5.63
C LYS A 68 -10.02 -22.05 -5.25
N THR A 69 -11.03 -21.35 -4.73
CA THR A 69 -12.26 -21.99 -4.24
C THR A 69 -13.53 -21.40 -4.84
N ASN A 70 -13.43 -20.36 -5.66
CA ASN A 70 -14.55 -19.56 -6.17
C ASN A 70 -15.45 -18.99 -5.06
N ALA A 71 -14.96 -18.88 -3.83
CA ALA A 71 -15.71 -18.27 -2.74
C ALA A 71 -15.90 -16.78 -3.06
N GLN A 72 -17.16 -16.33 -3.10
CA GLN A 72 -17.50 -14.94 -3.34
C GLN A 72 -17.36 -14.12 -2.06
N ILE A 73 -16.51 -13.10 -2.09
CA ILE A 73 -16.32 -12.13 -1.01
C ILE A 73 -17.06 -10.83 -1.35
N LEU A 74 -16.95 -10.38 -2.61
CA LEU A 74 -17.67 -9.24 -3.16
C LEU A 74 -18.37 -9.64 -4.45
N LYS A 75 -19.45 -8.94 -4.79
CA LYS A 75 -20.06 -9.06 -6.12
C LYS A 75 -19.15 -8.41 -7.15
N SER A 76 -19.19 -8.91 -8.40
CA SER A 76 -18.38 -8.36 -9.50
C SER A 76 -18.69 -6.88 -9.73
N GLU A 77 -19.96 -6.51 -9.67
CA GLU A 77 -20.44 -5.13 -9.85
C GLU A 77 -19.91 -4.21 -8.74
N THR A 78 -19.76 -4.72 -7.52
CA THR A 78 -19.14 -3.97 -6.41
C THR A 78 -17.67 -3.71 -6.70
N VAL A 79 -16.92 -4.70 -7.18
CA VAL A 79 -15.51 -4.50 -7.54
C VAL A 79 -15.37 -3.50 -8.69
N GLN A 80 -16.26 -3.55 -9.68
CA GLN A 80 -16.28 -2.56 -10.75
C GLN A 80 -16.51 -1.13 -10.22
N GLN A 81 -17.48 -0.95 -9.32
CA GLN A 81 -17.72 0.35 -8.68
C GLN A 81 -16.52 0.84 -7.87
N MET A 82 -15.81 -0.05 -7.17
CA MET A 82 -14.63 0.32 -6.41
C MET A 82 -13.52 0.92 -7.29
N LEU A 83 -13.47 0.51 -8.56
CA LEU A 83 -12.46 0.92 -9.55
C LEU A 83 -12.90 2.11 -10.42
N THR A 84 -14.03 2.73 -10.09
CA THR A 84 -14.44 4.00 -10.72
C THR A 84 -13.94 5.15 -9.86
N ASP A 85 -13.39 6.19 -10.50
CA ASP A 85 -13.06 7.44 -9.81
C ASP A 85 -14.35 8.13 -9.32
N GLN A 86 -14.48 8.23 -8.00
CA GLN A 86 -15.70 8.69 -7.33
C GLN A 86 -15.77 10.22 -7.22
N ILE A 87 -14.63 10.89 -7.34
CA ILE A 87 -14.54 12.36 -7.17
C ILE A 87 -13.52 12.97 -8.16
N PRO A 88 -13.73 12.80 -9.48
CA PRO A 88 -12.76 13.21 -10.51
C PRO A 88 -12.42 14.70 -10.54
N GLN A 89 -13.27 15.54 -9.95
CA GLN A 89 -13.02 16.97 -9.77
C GLN A 89 -11.98 17.30 -8.68
N TYR A 90 -11.55 16.31 -7.89
CA TYR A 90 -10.55 16.44 -6.82
C TYR A 90 -9.40 15.43 -6.99
N PRO A 91 -8.61 15.55 -8.07
CA PRO A 91 -7.49 14.66 -8.31
C PRO A 91 -6.38 14.84 -7.26
N ILE A 92 -5.61 13.78 -7.05
CA ILE A 92 -4.39 13.80 -6.25
C ILE A 92 -3.23 14.18 -7.17
N TYR A 93 -2.61 15.33 -6.92
CA TYR A 93 -1.42 15.76 -7.65
C TYR A 93 -0.17 15.19 -6.98
N HIS A 94 0.56 14.32 -7.67
CA HIS A 94 1.72 13.61 -7.11
C HIS A 94 2.86 14.54 -6.66
N ASN A 95 2.95 15.73 -7.26
CA ASN A 95 4.02 16.69 -6.98
C ASN A 95 3.61 17.79 -6.00
N ASP A 96 2.36 17.79 -5.51
CA ASP A 96 1.92 18.77 -4.52
C ASP A 96 2.62 18.52 -3.18
N TYR A 97 3.12 19.61 -2.59
CA TYR A 97 3.81 19.54 -1.31
C TYR A 97 2.83 19.22 -0.19
N CYS A 98 3.14 18.19 0.60
CA CYS A 98 2.39 17.83 1.79
C CYS A 98 3.34 17.71 2.98
N GLN A 99 3.25 18.67 3.92
CA GLN A 99 4.04 18.66 5.14
C GLN A 99 3.61 17.50 6.05
N SER A 100 4.56 16.68 6.48
CA SER A 100 4.30 15.67 7.50
C SER A 100 3.98 16.32 8.84
N ALA A 101 2.86 15.91 9.45
CA ALA A 101 2.49 16.31 10.80
C ALA A 101 3.37 15.67 11.89
N LYS A 102 4.00 14.52 11.59
CA LYS A 102 4.87 13.78 12.52
C LYS A 102 6.09 13.25 11.77
N PRO A 103 7.16 14.05 11.62
CA PRO A 103 8.34 13.68 10.85
C PRO A 103 9.03 12.38 11.28
N THR A 104 8.88 11.96 12.54
CA THR A 104 9.41 10.68 13.03
C THR A 104 8.67 9.47 12.47
N LEU A 105 7.41 9.63 12.05
CA LEU A 105 6.56 8.57 11.50
C LEU A 105 6.44 8.62 9.98
N ALA A 106 6.50 9.81 9.38
CA ALA A 106 6.35 9.99 7.94
C ALA A 106 7.20 11.17 7.45
N ASN A 107 7.84 11.03 6.31
CA ASN A 107 8.46 12.13 5.59
C ASN A 107 7.39 13.00 4.90
N SER A 108 7.71 14.28 4.66
CA SER A 108 6.87 15.14 3.82
C SER A 108 6.93 14.67 2.36
N CYS A 109 5.81 14.79 1.63
CA CYS A 109 5.73 14.44 0.21
C CYS A 109 5.94 15.69 -0.67
N PRO A 110 6.33 15.51 -1.96
CA PRO A 110 6.65 14.23 -2.61
C PRO A 110 8.00 13.65 -2.15
N ILE A 111 8.07 12.31 -2.03
CA ILE A 111 9.34 11.62 -1.72
C ILE A 111 10.26 11.61 -2.94
N ILE A 112 9.70 11.22 -4.09
CA ILE A 112 10.35 11.29 -5.40
C ILE A 112 9.37 12.03 -6.32
N PRO A 113 9.70 13.26 -6.77
CA PRO A 113 8.88 13.98 -7.72
C PRO A 113 8.70 13.19 -9.02
N LYS A 114 7.50 13.17 -9.59
CA LYS A 114 7.24 12.58 -10.91
C LYS A 114 7.63 13.56 -12.01
N PRO A 115 8.22 13.10 -13.13
CA PRO A 115 8.64 13.98 -14.24
C PRO A 115 7.49 14.72 -14.90
N ARG A 116 6.29 14.11 -14.89
CA ARG A 116 5.05 14.71 -15.37
C ARG A 116 4.21 15.15 -14.17
N ASN A 117 3.38 16.16 -14.38
CA ASN A 117 2.35 16.55 -13.40
C ASN A 117 1.18 15.55 -13.44
N SER A 118 1.48 14.27 -13.26
CA SER A 118 0.51 13.19 -13.27
C SER A 118 -0.42 13.30 -12.07
N THR A 119 -1.60 12.72 -12.20
CA THR A 119 -2.59 12.67 -11.13
C THR A 119 -3.12 11.25 -10.92
N ASP A 120 -3.61 11.00 -9.71
CA ASP A 120 -4.44 9.83 -9.41
C ASP A 120 -5.85 10.29 -8.99
N GLY A 121 -6.83 9.43 -9.18
CA GLY A 121 -8.21 9.59 -8.73
C GLY A 121 -8.49 8.79 -7.46
N TRP A 122 -9.74 8.86 -6.98
CA TRP A 122 -10.17 8.17 -5.77
C TRP A 122 -11.17 7.07 -6.09
N GLY A 123 -10.73 5.82 -6.01
CA GLY A 123 -11.64 4.68 -5.97
C GLY A 123 -12.31 4.56 -4.60
N LEU A 124 -13.18 3.57 -4.46
CA LEU A 124 -13.64 3.17 -3.14
C LEU A 124 -12.54 2.31 -2.51
N THR A 125 -11.88 2.84 -1.47
CA THR A 125 -10.79 2.25 -0.66
C THR A 125 -9.33 2.50 -1.08
N PHE A 126 -9.08 3.04 -2.28
CA PHE A 126 -7.72 3.18 -2.83
C PHE A 126 -7.59 4.32 -3.86
N MET A 127 -6.36 4.65 -4.25
CA MET A 127 -6.08 5.51 -5.41
C MET A 127 -6.23 4.73 -6.70
N LEU A 128 -6.59 5.46 -7.76
CA LEU A 128 -6.64 4.96 -9.13
C LEU A 128 -5.67 5.76 -9.99
N SER A 129 -4.72 5.11 -10.65
CA SER A 129 -3.82 5.81 -11.57
C SER A 129 -4.58 6.36 -12.78
N HIS A 130 -4.40 7.64 -13.13
CA HIS A 130 -4.96 8.16 -14.39
C HIS A 130 -4.10 7.80 -15.61
N GLU A 131 -2.81 7.53 -15.39
CA GLU A 131 -1.84 7.31 -16.44
C GLU A 131 -1.12 5.97 -16.26
N LYS A 132 -0.64 5.43 -17.37
CA LYS A 132 0.31 4.32 -17.34
C LYS A 132 1.62 4.80 -16.72
N SER A 133 2.15 4.01 -15.80
CA SER A 133 3.40 4.29 -15.11
C SER A 133 4.64 4.03 -15.98
N GLU A 134 5.78 4.56 -15.56
CA GLU A 134 7.09 4.29 -16.16
C GLU A 134 7.56 2.84 -15.95
N THR A 135 6.95 2.09 -15.03
CA THR A 135 7.22 0.67 -14.76
C THR A 135 6.28 -0.26 -15.54
N ALA A 136 5.51 0.27 -16.49
CA ALA A 136 4.53 -0.42 -17.33
C ALA A 136 3.20 -0.79 -16.64
N ARG A 137 2.99 -0.46 -15.36
CA ARG A 137 1.68 -0.55 -14.71
C ARG A 137 0.65 0.31 -15.43
N GLU A 138 -0.47 -0.28 -15.83
CA GLU A 138 -1.49 0.40 -16.63
C GLU A 138 -2.27 1.46 -15.87
N ALA A 139 -2.90 2.37 -16.62
CA ALA A 139 -3.88 3.28 -16.07
C ALA A 139 -5.06 2.52 -15.43
N CYS A 140 -5.79 3.19 -14.55
CA CYS A 140 -6.87 2.64 -13.73
C CYS A 140 -6.41 1.51 -12.78
N SER A 141 -5.12 1.41 -12.48
CA SER A 141 -4.61 0.48 -11.48
C SER A 141 -4.94 0.99 -10.08
N ALA A 142 -5.47 0.10 -9.24
CA ALA A 142 -5.71 0.40 -7.84
C ALA A 142 -4.41 0.35 -7.05
N SER A 143 -4.16 1.31 -6.17
CA SER A 143 -3.02 1.26 -5.26
C SER A 143 -3.25 2.03 -3.98
N TRP A 144 -2.57 1.61 -2.92
CA TRP A 144 -2.51 2.37 -1.67
C TRP A 144 -1.27 1.96 -0.88
N GLU A 145 -1.09 2.61 0.26
CA GLU A 145 0.15 2.55 1.00
C GLU A 145 -0.10 2.45 2.51
N GLY A 146 0.91 1.99 3.24
CA GLY A 146 0.88 1.86 4.69
C GLY A 146 2.14 2.46 5.32
N LEU A 147 1.98 3.00 6.52
CA LEU A 147 2.99 3.81 7.23
C LEU A 147 4.36 3.13 7.35
N ALA A 148 4.43 1.82 7.45
CA ALA A 148 5.68 1.08 7.59
C ALA A 148 6.39 0.84 6.24
N ASN A 149 6.30 1.79 5.29
CA ASN A 149 6.70 1.64 3.90
C ASN A 149 6.14 0.35 3.28
N LEU A 150 4.81 0.22 3.35
CA LEU A 150 4.04 -0.84 2.71
C LEU A 150 3.43 -0.27 1.44
N TYR A 151 3.63 -0.91 0.30
CA TYR A 151 3.12 -0.46 -1.00
C TYR A 151 2.42 -1.62 -1.69
N TRP A 152 1.18 -1.42 -2.14
CA TRP A 152 0.49 -2.43 -2.93
C TRP A 152 -0.19 -1.81 -4.14
N PHE A 153 -0.34 -2.62 -5.17
CA PHE A 153 -1.15 -2.28 -6.33
C PHE A 153 -1.85 -3.50 -6.92
N ALA A 154 -2.90 -3.25 -7.68
CA ALA A 154 -3.62 -4.21 -8.50
C ALA A 154 -3.88 -3.61 -9.89
N ASP A 155 -3.13 -4.08 -10.87
CA ASP A 155 -3.28 -3.82 -12.29
C ASP A 155 -4.14 -4.91 -12.91
N ARG A 156 -5.41 -4.58 -13.15
CA ARG A 156 -6.38 -5.54 -13.70
C ARG A 156 -6.26 -5.70 -15.20
N VAL A 157 -5.66 -4.74 -15.90
CA VAL A 157 -5.46 -4.82 -17.35
C VAL A 157 -4.44 -5.90 -17.66
N ASN A 158 -3.33 -5.92 -16.91
CA ASN A 158 -2.29 -6.93 -17.07
C ASN A 158 -2.50 -8.16 -16.16
N GLY A 159 -3.45 -8.12 -15.22
CA GLY A 159 -3.67 -9.21 -14.26
C GLY A 159 -2.55 -9.37 -13.24
N ILE A 160 -1.84 -8.28 -12.92
CA ILE A 160 -0.67 -8.25 -12.03
C ILE A 160 -1.05 -7.52 -10.74
N ALA A 161 -0.69 -8.08 -9.58
CA ALA A 161 -0.81 -7.39 -8.31
C ALA A 161 0.38 -7.73 -7.40
N THR A 162 0.78 -6.75 -6.60
CA THR A 162 1.96 -6.87 -5.72
C THR A 162 1.66 -6.25 -4.36
N ILE A 163 2.27 -6.82 -3.32
CA ILE A 163 2.43 -6.18 -2.02
C ILE A 163 3.93 -6.21 -1.68
N PHE A 164 4.53 -5.03 -1.60
CA PHE A 164 5.84 -4.81 -1.03
C PHE A 164 5.66 -4.38 0.43
N ALA A 165 6.38 -5.03 1.33
CA ALA A 165 6.20 -4.80 2.76
C ALA A 165 7.54 -4.75 3.48
N THR A 166 7.80 -3.63 4.14
CA THR A 166 8.89 -3.50 5.10
C THR A 166 8.33 -3.30 6.51
N GLN A 167 9.20 -3.01 7.46
CA GLN A 167 8.85 -2.51 8.80
C GLN A 167 9.76 -1.33 9.14
N ILE A 168 9.86 -0.35 8.24
CA ILE A 168 10.78 0.78 8.36
C ILE A 168 9.97 2.07 8.52
N LEU A 169 10.42 2.95 9.40
CA LEU A 169 9.97 4.31 9.60
C LEU A 169 11.14 5.29 9.36
N PRO A 170 10.87 6.54 8.97
CA PRO A 170 9.54 7.08 8.65
C PRO A 170 8.99 6.52 7.34
N TYR A 171 7.67 6.58 7.15
CA TYR A 171 7.03 6.41 5.84
C TYR A 171 7.68 7.31 4.79
N GLY A 172 7.77 6.83 3.55
CA GLY A 172 8.49 7.53 2.49
C GLY A 172 10.00 7.42 2.67
N ASP A 173 10.47 6.28 3.17
CA ASP A 173 11.88 5.95 3.23
C ASP A 173 12.43 5.84 1.80
N LEU A 174 13.36 6.74 1.43
CA LEU A 174 13.81 6.86 0.04
C LEU A 174 14.36 5.54 -0.53
N GLU A 175 15.10 4.79 0.27
CA GLU A 175 15.67 3.51 -0.15
C GLU A 175 14.60 2.44 -0.31
N ALA A 176 13.58 2.41 0.57
CA ALA A 176 12.43 1.52 0.40
C ALA A 176 11.62 1.85 -0.85
N VAL A 177 11.38 3.14 -1.14
CA VAL A 177 10.64 3.58 -2.35
C VAL A 177 11.39 3.21 -3.62
N LYS A 178 12.71 3.47 -3.70
CA LYS A 178 13.54 3.07 -4.85
C LYS A 178 13.51 1.55 -5.05
N LEU A 179 13.63 0.78 -3.98
CA LEU A 179 13.59 -0.68 -4.04
C LEU A 179 12.22 -1.16 -4.55
N PHE A 180 11.13 -0.58 -4.06
CA PHE A 180 9.79 -0.89 -4.55
C PHE A 180 9.65 -0.62 -6.06
N GLN A 181 10.09 0.55 -6.53
CA GLN A 181 10.07 0.89 -7.97
C GLN A 181 10.92 -0.08 -8.81
N ALA A 182 12.10 -0.47 -8.31
CA ALA A 182 12.96 -1.44 -8.98
C ALA A 182 12.31 -2.83 -9.07
N ILE A 183 11.68 -3.29 -7.98
CA ILE A 183 10.96 -4.56 -7.94
C ILE A 183 9.74 -4.52 -8.88
N GLU A 184 8.96 -3.45 -8.87
CA GLU A 184 7.82 -3.29 -9.78
C GLU A 184 8.27 -3.39 -11.24
N LYS A 185 9.32 -2.65 -11.61
CA LYS A 185 9.90 -2.72 -12.96
C LYS A 185 10.29 -4.14 -13.35
N GLU A 186 10.96 -4.88 -12.46
CA GLU A 186 11.40 -6.25 -12.72
C GLU A 186 10.21 -7.22 -12.84
N VAL A 187 9.17 -7.06 -12.01
CA VAL A 187 7.94 -7.87 -12.10
C VAL A 187 7.30 -7.71 -13.48
N TYR A 188 7.12 -6.48 -13.96
CA TYR A 188 6.57 -6.23 -15.29
C TYR A 188 7.49 -6.76 -16.40
N ALA A 189 8.80 -6.53 -16.32
CA ALA A 189 9.76 -7.04 -17.28
C ALA A 189 9.73 -8.59 -17.38
N SER A 190 9.59 -9.29 -16.26
CA SER A 190 9.46 -10.76 -16.21
C SER A 190 8.20 -11.30 -16.91
N CYS A 191 7.18 -10.45 -17.05
CA CYS A 191 5.95 -10.73 -17.80
C CYS A 191 6.03 -10.29 -19.27
N GLY A 192 7.20 -9.82 -19.75
CA GLY A 192 7.37 -9.30 -21.11
C GLY A 192 6.79 -7.90 -21.32
N LEU A 193 6.48 -7.18 -20.23
CA LEU A 193 5.93 -5.83 -20.27
C LEU A 193 7.03 -4.84 -19.89
N THR A 194 7.56 -4.12 -20.88
CA THR A 194 8.56 -3.08 -20.66
C THR A 194 8.08 -1.76 -21.23
N THR A 195 8.37 -0.67 -20.54
CA THR A 195 8.34 0.67 -21.13
C THR A 195 9.57 0.81 -22.04
N GLY A 196 9.34 1.24 -23.29
CA GLY A 196 10.41 1.47 -24.27
C GLY A 196 11.21 2.74 -23.99
#